data_AF-A0A957MCE2-F1
#
_entry.id   AF-A0A957MCE2-F1
#
_cell.length_a   1.000
_cell.length_b   1.000
_cell.length_c   1.000
_cell.angle_alpha   90.00
_cell.angle_beta   90.00
_cell.angle_gamma   90.00
#
_symmetry.space_group_name_H-M   'P 1'
#
loop_
_entity.id
_entity.type
_entity.pdbx_description
1 polymer ?
#
loop_
_entity_poly.entity_id
_entity_poly.type
_entity_poly.pdbx_seq_one_letter_code
_entity_poly.pdbx_strand_id
1 'polypeptide(L)'
;MWTGQHTPFTRMFDNTNFAWIEDMRADAATLPTIGHMLRELGYYTAYKGKWHESEFAEGNTKDAMEPFGFADFQEWGDAYGAPLDGFTKDPQTAADAAGWLANRAPEIAQSQPWYLAVNFINPHDIMYFDTDAEEMVQVRGMFPIFDAPDTPLYQQRWPTTLPASFF
;
A
#
# COMPACT_ATOMS: atom_id res chain seq x y z
N MET A 1 -2.05 12.29 -0.38
CA MET A 1 -1.57 12.22 1.03
C MET A 1 -0.11 12.61 1.15
N TRP A 2 0.80 11.95 0.43
CA TRP A 2 2.26 12.10 0.57
C TRP A 2 2.80 13.52 0.40
N THR A 3 2.14 14.35 -0.39
CA THR A 3 2.60 15.70 -0.77
C THR A 3 1.91 16.82 0.01
N GLY A 4 0.87 16.51 0.78
CA GLY A 4 0.00 17.50 1.41
C GLY A 4 -0.82 18.35 0.42
N GLN A 5 -0.85 17.99 -0.87
CA GLN A 5 -1.53 18.76 -1.92
C GLN A 5 -2.81 18.06 -2.41
N HIS A 6 -3.72 18.86 -2.98
CA HIS A 6 -4.95 18.38 -3.61
C HIS A 6 -4.74 17.98 -5.08
N THR A 7 -5.73 17.28 -5.65
CA THR A 7 -5.71 16.74 -7.02
C THR A 7 -5.39 17.75 -8.13
N PRO A 8 -5.73 19.06 -8.05
CA PRO A 8 -5.29 20.03 -9.08
C PRO A 8 -3.77 20.21 -9.15
N PHE A 9 -3.05 19.92 -8.07
CA PHE A 9 -1.60 20.03 -7.99
C PHE A 9 -0.93 18.68 -8.21
N THR A 10 -1.44 17.61 -7.58
CA THR A 10 -0.86 16.26 -7.72
C THR A 10 -1.16 15.64 -9.07
N ARG A 11 -2.27 16.04 -9.72
CA ARG A 11 -2.86 15.42 -10.91
C ARG A 11 -3.33 13.96 -10.71
N MET A 12 -3.29 13.46 -9.48
CA MET A 12 -3.79 12.14 -9.12
C MET A 12 -5.29 12.19 -8.87
N PHE A 13 -6.09 11.99 -9.92
CA PHE A 13 -7.56 12.01 -9.86
C PHE A 13 -8.22 10.63 -10.08
N ASP A 14 -7.42 9.59 -10.35
CA ASP A 14 -7.83 8.21 -10.58
C ASP A 14 -6.67 7.26 -10.24
N ASN A 15 -6.87 5.94 -10.37
CA ASN A 15 -5.81 4.95 -10.18
C ASN A 15 -4.85 4.91 -11.37
N THR A 16 -3.54 4.78 -11.11
CA THR A 16 -2.49 4.79 -12.16
C THR A 16 -2.64 3.69 -13.22
N ASN A 17 -3.40 2.63 -12.95
CA ASN A 17 -3.63 1.54 -13.91
C ASN A 17 -4.62 1.87 -15.03
N PHE A 18 -5.19 3.08 -15.07
CA PHE A 18 -6.09 3.51 -16.13
C PHE A 18 -5.36 4.29 -17.23
N ALA A 19 -5.73 4.04 -18.49
CA ALA A 19 -5.06 4.60 -19.67
C ALA A 19 -5.12 6.14 -19.81
N TRP A 20 -5.90 6.84 -18.99
CA TRP A 20 -6.12 8.28 -19.07
C TRP A 20 -5.44 9.08 -17.96
N ILE A 21 -4.72 8.43 -17.07
CA ILE A 21 -3.97 9.08 -16.00
C ILE A 21 -2.49 8.71 -16.08
N GLU A 22 -1.64 9.64 -15.63
CA GLU A 22 -0.20 9.46 -15.52
C GLU A 22 0.20 9.22 -14.07
N ASP A 23 1.39 8.67 -13.88
CA ASP A 23 2.02 8.53 -12.56
C ASP A 23 2.15 9.87 -11.82
N MET A 24 2.10 9.82 -10.49
CA MET A 24 2.46 10.94 -9.65
C MET A 24 3.92 11.30 -9.95
N ARG A 25 4.12 12.56 -10.36
CA ARG A 25 5.43 13.06 -10.74
C ARG A 25 6.41 13.01 -9.57
N ALA A 26 7.53 12.33 -9.77
CA ALA A 26 8.70 12.41 -8.89
C ALA A 26 9.46 13.72 -9.10
N ASP A 27 8.91 14.82 -8.58
CA ASP A 27 9.49 16.16 -8.67
C ASP A 27 9.61 16.77 -7.28
N ALA A 28 10.75 16.54 -6.62
CA ALA A 28 10.98 17.04 -5.27
C ALA A 28 10.92 18.58 -5.16
N ALA A 29 11.20 19.31 -6.26
CA ALA A 29 11.24 20.76 -6.24
C ALA A 29 9.83 21.39 -6.25
N THR A 30 8.89 20.78 -6.97
CA THR A 30 7.53 21.33 -7.12
C THR A 30 6.45 20.53 -6.42
N LEU A 31 6.73 19.26 -6.11
CA LEU A 31 5.82 18.32 -5.47
C LEU A 31 6.56 17.44 -4.44
N PRO A 32 7.20 18.04 -3.42
CA PRO A 32 7.89 17.28 -2.38
C PRO A 32 6.90 16.37 -1.63
N THR A 33 7.36 15.18 -1.28
CA THR A 33 6.65 14.26 -0.39
C THR A 33 7.10 14.49 1.04
N ILE A 34 6.40 13.89 2.01
CA ILE A 34 6.88 13.81 3.40
C ILE A 34 8.26 13.16 3.51
N GLY A 35 8.62 12.24 2.60
CA GLY A 35 9.94 11.64 2.53
C GLY A 35 11.03 12.68 2.26
N HIS A 36 10.82 13.53 1.26
CA HIS A 36 11.70 14.67 0.97
C HIS A 36 11.82 15.62 2.17
N MET A 37 10.68 16.04 2.73
CA MET A 37 10.63 16.99 3.84
C MET A 37 11.34 16.46 5.09
N LEU A 38 11.20 15.17 5.40
CA LEU A 38 11.88 14.54 6.55
C LEU A 38 13.39 14.41 6.32
N ARG A 39 13.81 14.08 5.08
CA ARG A 39 15.24 14.04 4.73
C ARG A 39 15.92 15.39 4.86
N GLU A 40 15.25 16.48 4.50
CA GLU A 40 15.75 17.85 4.73
C GLU A 40 15.99 18.14 6.22
N LEU A 41 15.25 17.48 7.10
CA LEU A 41 15.41 17.56 8.56
C LEU A 41 16.40 16.51 9.12
N GLY A 42 17.11 15.79 8.25
CA GLY A 42 18.12 14.82 8.63
C GLY A 42 17.60 13.41 8.94
N TYR A 43 16.36 13.09 8.59
CA TYR A 43 15.84 11.73 8.78
C TYR A 43 16.32 10.78 7.69
N TYR A 44 16.62 9.55 8.07
CA TYR A 44 16.54 8.43 7.14
C TYR A 44 15.07 8.07 6.90
N THR A 45 14.67 7.84 5.66
CA THR A 45 13.28 7.53 5.32
C THR A 45 13.21 6.19 4.59
N ALA A 46 12.26 5.34 4.97
CA ALA A 46 12.04 4.03 4.39
C ALA A 46 10.55 3.78 4.16
N TYR A 47 10.23 2.86 3.25
CA TYR A 47 8.87 2.55 2.81
C TYR A 47 8.68 1.04 2.64
N LYS A 48 7.56 0.50 3.14
CA LYS A 48 7.13 -0.89 2.94
C LYS A 48 5.64 -0.96 2.68
N GLY A 49 5.24 -1.85 1.78
CA GLY A 49 3.86 -2.11 1.40
C GLY A 49 3.42 -1.36 0.14
N LYS A 50 2.13 -1.07 0.06
CA LYS A 50 1.46 -0.48 -1.10
C LYS A 50 1.84 0.98 -1.31
N TRP A 51 2.28 1.33 -2.52
CA TRP A 51 2.48 2.70 -3.00
C TRP A 51 1.32 3.17 -3.88
N HIS A 52 1.14 2.55 -5.05
CA HIS A 52 0.06 2.75 -6.01
C HIS A 52 -0.16 4.18 -6.51
N GLU A 53 0.91 4.99 -6.54
CA GLU A 53 0.89 6.35 -7.10
C GLU A 53 1.83 6.48 -8.31
N SER A 54 2.61 5.46 -8.65
CA SER A 54 3.43 5.39 -9.86
C SER A 54 3.79 3.94 -10.22
N GLU A 55 4.08 3.67 -11.48
CA GLU A 55 4.64 2.39 -11.90
C GLU A 55 6.16 2.33 -11.66
N PHE A 56 6.68 1.13 -11.43
CA PHE A 56 8.10 0.88 -11.27
C PHE A 56 8.59 -0.09 -12.34
N ALA A 57 9.86 0.06 -12.72
CA ALA A 57 10.49 -0.89 -13.63
C ALA A 57 10.48 -2.30 -13.05
N GLU A 58 10.33 -3.31 -13.91
CA GLU A 58 10.40 -4.71 -13.52
C GLU A 58 11.78 -5.06 -12.93
N GLY A 59 11.79 -5.98 -11.97
CA GLY A 59 13.01 -6.45 -11.31
C GLY A 59 13.12 -5.96 -9.87
N ASN A 60 14.35 -5.76 -9.41
CA ASN A 60 14.60 -5.32 -8.03
C ASN A 60 14.24 -3.84 -7.86
N THR A 61 13.26 -3.58 -7.02
CA THR A 61 12.69 -2.25 -6.77
C THR A 61 13.15 -1.60 -5.47
N LYS A 62 14.18 -2.14 -4.80
CA LYS A 62 14.65 -1.66 -3.48
C LYS A 62 14.94 -0.15 -3.41
N ASP A 63 15.40 0.45 -4.51
CA ASP A 63 15.77 1.87 -4.60
C ASP A 63 14.72 2.69 -5.37
N ALA A 64 13.61 2.06 -5.79
CA ALA A 64 12.63 2.67 -6.70
C ALA A 64 11.87 3.85 -6.07
N MET A 65 11.86 3.93 -4.73
CA MET A 65 11.21 5.02 -3.98
C MET A 65 12.14 6.20 -3.69
N GLU A 66 13.41 6.13 -4.10
CA GLU A 66 14.39 7.22 -3.92
C GLU A 66 13.91 8.55 -4.53
N PRO A 67 13.31 8.58 -5.74
CA PRO A 67 12.77 9.82 -6.33
C PRO A 67 11.59 10.44 -5.55
N PHE A 68 10.99 9.67 -4.62
CA PHE A 68 9.94 10.12 -3.71
C PHE A 68 10.45 10.35 -2.29
N GLY A 69 11.77 10.30 -2.08
CA GLY A 69 12.40 10.61 -0.81
C GLY A 69 12.34 9.47 0.19
N PHE A 70 12.35 8.20 -0.24
CA PHE A 70 12.50 7.03 0.63
C PHE A 70 13.63 6.13 0.14
N ALA A 71 14.59 5.83 1.03
CA ALA A 71 15.87 5.19 0.69
C ALA A 71 15.74 3.67 0.55
N ASP A 72 14.77 3.09 1.24
CA ASP A 72 14.50 1.66 1.21
C ASP A 72 13.06 1.43 0.77
N PHE A 73 12.90 0.58 -0.23
CA PHE A 73 11.64 -0.03 -0.62
C PHE A 73 11.72 -1.56 -0.51
N GLN A 74 10.64 -2.28 -0.83
CA GLN A 74 10.70 -3.73 -0.97
C GLN A 74 11.30 -4.14 -2.32
N GLU A 75 11.90 -5.32 -2.40
CA GLU A 75 12.55 -5.77 -3.64
C GLU A 75 11.55 -6.31 -4.67
N TRP A 76 10.40 -6.77 -4.20
CA TRP A 76 9.42 -7.55 -4.96
C TRP A 76 8.40 -6.70 -5.73
N GLY A 77 8.56 -5.38 -5.77
CA GLY A 77 7.70 -4.47 -6.52
C GLY A 77 6.57 -3.88 -5.68
N ASP A 78 5.67 -3.16 -6.34
CA ASP A 78 4.51 -2.57 -5.69
C ASP A 78 3.37 -3.58 -5.51
N ALA A 79 2.52 -3.29 -4.53
CA ALA A 79 1.29 -4.02 -4.27
C ALA A 79 0.10 -3.11 -4.52
N TYR A 80 -0.35 -3.02 -5.77
CA TYR A 80 -1.42 -2.09 -6.15
C TYR A 80 -2.82 -2.53 -5.66
N GLY A 81 -2.96 -3.70 -5.04
CA GLY A 81 -4.23 -4.19 -4.50
C GLY A 81 -5.01 -5.02 -5.50
N ALA A 82 -4.34 -5.91 -6.21
CA ALA A 82 -4.99 -6.93 -7.01
C ALA A 82 -5.80 -7.89 -6.12
N PRO A 83 -6.63 -8.79 -6.68
CA PRO A 83 -7.37 -9.74 -5.86
C PRO A 83 -6.48 -10.60 -4.96
N LEU A 84 -6.83 -10.66 -3.67
CA LEU A 84 -6.09 -11.37 -2.62
C LEU A 84 -4.69 -10.82 -2.34
N ASP A 85 -4.34 -9.62 -2.83
CA ASP A 85 -3.05 -9.00 -2.52
C ASP A 85 -2.92 -8.72 -1.03
N GLY A 86 -3.99 -8.30 -0.34
CA GLY A 86 -3.96 -8.14 1.11
C GLY A 86 -3.61 -9.44 1.82
N PHE A 87 -4.28 -10.53 1.49
CA PHE A 87 -3.99 -11.84 2.05
C PHE A 87 -2.56 -12.31 1.76
N THR A 88 -2.08 -12.13 0.53
CA THR A 88 -0.81 -12.73 0.07
C THR A 88 0.42 -11.86 0.34
N LYS A 89 0.27 -10.52 0.33
CA LYS A 89 1.40 -9.58 0.42
C LYS A 89 1.52 -8.92 1.79
N ASP A 90 0.43 -8.69 2.53
CA ASP A 90 0.53 -8.07 3.86
C ASP A 90 1.41 -8.86 4.84
N PRO A 91 1.41 -10.20 4.88
CA PRO A 91 2.35 -10.95 5.71
C PRO A 91 3.81 -10.67 5.35
N GLN A 92 4.12 -10.51 4.06
CA GLN A 92 5.45 -10.16 3.60
C GLN A 92 5.81 -8.71 3.93
N THR A 93 4.89 -7.76 3.74
CA THR A 93 5.07 -6.36 4.18
C THR A 93 5.36 -6.27 5.68
N ALA A 94 4.62 -7.02 6.50
CA ALA A 94 4.86 -7.09 7.94
C ALA A 94 6.24 -7.69 8.26
N ALA A 95 6.62 -8.78 7.59
CA ALA A 95 7.92 -9.42 7.78
C ALA A 95 9.08 -8.50 7.37
N ASP A 96 8.99 -7.83 6.22
CA ASP A 96 10.00 -6.89 5.73
C ASP A 96 10.13 -5.68 6.65
N ALA A 97 9.01 -5.14 7.15
CA ALA A 97 9.02 -4.04 8.12
C ALA A 97 9.63 -4.46 9.46
N ALA A 98 9.26 -5.63 9.99
CA ALA A 98 9.84 -6.17 11.22
C ALA A 98 11.35 -6.44 11.06
N GLY A 99 11.77 -7.00 9.92
CA GLY A 99 13.17 -7.21 9.58
C GLY A 99 13.95 -5.90 9.48
N TRP A 100 13.36 -4.87 8.87
CA TRP A 100 13.96 -3.54 8.82
C TRP A 100 14.12 -2.93 10.22
N LEU A 101 13.10 -3.02 11.07
CA LEU A 101 13.16 -2.54 12.45
C LEU A 101 14.19 -3.29 13.30
N ALA A 102 14.34 -4.60 13.11
CA ALA A 102 15.27 -5.42 13.87
C ALA A 102 16.74 -5.21 13.45
N ASN A 103 16.99 -5.02 12.14
CA ASN A 103 18.35 -5.06 11.60
C ASN A 103 18.85 -3.68 11.14
N ARG A 104 18.02 -2.91 10.45
CA ARG A 104 18.44 -1.65 9.81
C ARG A 104 18.24 -0.43 10.71
N ALA A 105 17.10 -0.36 11.40
CA ALA A 105 16.80 0.77 12.28
C ALA A 105 17.87 1.04 13.36
N PRO A 106 18.44 0.01 14.03
CA PRO A 106 19.47 0.23 15.05
C PRO A 106 20.80 0.75 14.47
N GLU A 107 21.14 0.39 13.23
CA GLU A 107 22.33 0.91 12.55
C GLU A 107 22.17 2.40 12.25
N ILE A 108 21.03 2.77 11.65
CA ILE A 108 20.72 4.16 11.28
C ILE A 108 20.59 5.06 12.51
N ALA A 109 19.94 4.56 13.57
CA ALA A 109 19.73 5.29 14.81
C ALA A 109 21.04 5.69 15.53
N GLN A 110 22.18 5.13 15.15
CA GLN A 110 23.49 5.56 15.67
C GLN A 110 23.90 6.95 15.20
N SER A 111 23.42 7.40 14.04
CA SER A 111 23.83 8.67 13.43
C SER A 111 22.68 9.64 13.18
N GLN A 112 21.46 9.16 12.95
CA GLN A 112 20.33 10.02 12.61
C GLN A 112 18.96 9.40 12.95
N PRO A 113 17.91 10.21 13.15
CA PRO A 113 16.55 9.68 13.31
C PRO A 113 16.07 9.01 12.02
N TRP A 114 15.03 8.20 12.13
CA TRP A 114 14.44 7.53 10.98
C TRP A 114 12.91 7.61 10.97
N TYR A 115 12.35 7.45 9.78
CA TYR A 115 10.92 7.34 9.50
C TYR A 115 10.69 6.13 8.60
N LEU A 116 9.77 5.24 9.00
CA LEU A 116 9.36 4.08 8.22
C LEU A 116 7.85 4.17 7.96
N ALA A 117 7.46 4.24 6.69
CA ALA A 117 6.07 4.03 6.28
C ALA A 117 5.81 2.53 6.09
N VAL A 118 4.73 2.00 6.68
CA VAL A 118 4.29 0.61 6.51
C VAL A 118 2.83 0.63 6.11
N ASN A 119 2.55 0.29 4.85
CA ASN A 119 1.24 0.48 4.23
C ASN A 119 0.66 -0.86 3.80
N PHE A 120 -0.19 -1.42 4.66
CA PHE A 120 -0.94 -2.63 4.37
C PHE A 120 -2.03 -2.39 3.32
N ILE A 121 -2.40 -3.46 2.63
CA ILE A 121 -3.41 -3.48 1.58
C ILE A 121 -4.78 -3.78 2.19
N ASN A 122 -4.88 -4.72 3.14
CA ASN A 122 -6.15 -4.99 3.79
C ASN A 122 -6.72 -3.73 4.48
N PRO A 123 -8.05 -3.49 4.37
CA PRO A 123 -9.09 -4.44 3.92
C PRO A 123 -9.45 -4.35 2.43
N HIS A 124 -8.57 -3.89 1.53
CA HIS A 124 -8.88 -3.72 0.11
C HIS A 124 -9.47 -4.98 -0.55
N ASP A 125 -9.03 -6.16 -0.15
CA ASP A 125 -9.52 -7.45 -0.67
C ASP A 125 -11.03 -7.65 -0.54
N ILE A 126 -11.71 -6.92 0.36
CA ILE A 126 -13.16 -7.03 0.56
C ILE A 126 -13.96 -6.74 -0.72
N MET A 127 -13.41 -5.94 -1.64
CA MET A 127 -14.07 -5.62 -2.91
C MET A 127 -14.18 -6.82 -3.85
N TYR A 128 -13.42 -7.89 -3.59
CA TYR A 128 -13.43 -9.14 -4.34
C TYR A 128 -14.14 -10.26 -3.58
N PHE A 129 -14.70 -9.99 -2.41
CA PHE A 129 -15.33 -11.02 -1.59
C PHE A 129 -16.70 -11.42 -2.14
N ASP A 130 -16.92 -12.73 -2.27
CA ASP A 130 -18.21 -13.28 -2.69
C ASP A 130 -19.24 -13.17 -1.54
N THR A 131 -20.29 -12.42 -1.80
CA THR A 131 -21.47 -12.27 -0.94
C THR A 131 -22.74 -12.78 -1.62
N ASP A 132 -22.64 -13.34 -2.84
CA ASP A 132 -23.76 -13.99 -3.48
C ASP A 132 -24.25 -15.17 -2.61
N ALA A 133 -25.57 -15.36 -2.61
CA ALA A 133 -26.23 -16.42 -1.86
C ALA A 133 -27.19 -17.16 -2.78
N GLU A 134 -28.50 -17.14 -2.51
CA GLU A 134 -29.48 -17.69 -3.47
C GLU A 134 -29.54 -16.84 -4.76
N GLU A 135 -29.34 -15.53 -4.64
CA GLU A 135 -29.21 -14.63 -5.79
C GLU A 135 -27.74 -14.48 -6.19
N MET A 136 -27.46 -14.76 -7.47
CA MET A 136 -26.12 -14.69 -8.06
C MET A 136 -25.95 -13.38 -8.87
N VAL A 137 -25.68 -12.28 -8.16
CA VAL A 137 -25.59 -10.93 -8.72
C VAL A 137 -24.13 -10.57 -9.04
N GLN A 138 -23.22 -10.80 -8.10
CA GLN A 138 -21.81 -10.41 -8.22
C GLN A 138 -21.05 -11.24 -9.26
N VAL A 139 -21.40 -12.52 -9.41
CA VAL A 139 -20.75 -13.39 -10.42
C VAL A 139 -20.93 -12.88 -11.86
N ARG A 140 -21.89 -11.98 -12.11
CA ARG A 140 -22.13 -11.34 -13.40
C ARG A 140 -21.33 -10.06 -13.59
N GLY A 141 -20.60 -9.62 -12.57
CA GLY A 141 -19.76 -8.43 -12.57
C GLY A 141 -18.51 -8.58 -13.42
N MET A 142 -17.82 -7.46 -13.62
CA MET A 142 -16.57 -7.41 -14.41
C MET A 142 -15.33 -7.80 -13.60
N PHE A 143 -15.42 -7.78 -12.26
CA PHE A 143 -14.31 -8.11 -11.37
C PHE A 143 -14.37 -9.58 -10.94
N PRO A 144 -13.21 -10.24 -10.78
CA PRO A 144 -13.19 -11.58 -10.21
C PRO A 144 -13.66 -11.53 -8.76
N ILE A 145 -14.49 -12.49 -8.37
CA ILE A 145 -14.98 -12.69 -7.00
C ILE A 145 -14.39 -13.98 -6.42
N PHE A 146 -14.13 -13.96 -5.12
CA PHE A 146 -13.47 -15.04 -4.40
C PHE A 146 -14.12 -15.23 -3.03
N ASP A 147 -14.12 -16.48 -2.57
CA ASP A 147 -14.41 -16.80 -1.18
C ASP A 147 -13.32 -16.26 -0.24
N ALA A 148 -13.63 -16.24 1.06
CA ALA A 148 -12.61 -16.03 2.10
C ALA A 148 -11.49 -17.07 1.95
N PRO A 149 -10.21 -16.66 2.09
CA PRO A 149 -9.12 -17.59 2.27
C PRO A 149 -9.41 -18.59 3.40
N ASP A 150 -9.19 -19.88 3.14
CA ASP A 150 -9.42 -20.93 4.12
C ASP A 150 -8.28 -20.99 5.15
N THR A 151 -8.27 -20.02 6.06
CA THR A 151 -7.27 -19.89 7.12
C THR A 151 -7.93 -19.52 8.46
N PRO A 152 -7.29 -19.86 9.61
CA PRO A 152 -7.86 -19.53 10.92
C PRO A 152 -8.17 -18.04 11.12
N LEU A 153 -7.39 -17.15 10.50
CA LEU A 153 -7.61 -15.69 10.58
C LEU A 153 -8.92 -15.27 9.93
N TYR A 154 -9.24 -15.81 8.75
CA TYR A 154 -10.44 -15.46 7.99
C TYR A 154 -11.68 -16.26 8.45
N GLN A 155 -11.47 -17.39 9.13
CA GLN A 155 -12.54 -18.13 9.82
C GLN A 155 -12.96 -17.48 11.14
N GLN A 156 -12.18 -16.52 11.65
CA GLN A 156 -12.46 -15.87 12.93
C GLN A 156 -13.77 -15.08 12.87
N ARG A 157 -14.69 -15.39 13.79
CA ARG A 157 -15.94 -14.66 13.98
C ARG A 157 -15.81 -13.68 15.14
N TRP A 158 -16.16 -12.42 14.89
CA TRP A 158 -16.20 -11.39 15.91
C TRP A 158 -17.60 -11.35 16.55
N PRO A 159 -17.70 -11.18 17.88
CA PRO A 159 -18.99 -11.08 18.57
C PRO A 159 -19.61 -9.70 18.30
N THR A 160 -20.14 -9.52 17.10
CA THR A 160 -20.81 -8.30 16.65
C THR A 160 -22.19 -8.63 16.10
N THR A 161 -23.09 -7.65 16.14
CA THR A 161 -24.42 -7.73 15.53
C THR A 161 -24.52 -6.70 14.43
N LEU A 162 -25.34 -6.97 13.42
CA LEU A 162 -25.64 -5.97 12.40
C LEU A 162 -26.31 -4.74 13.06
N PRO A 163 -26.06 -3.52 12.54
CA PRO A 163 -26.66 -2.32 13.08
C PRO A 163 -28.20 -2.40 13.02
N ALA A 164 -28.88 -1.70 13.92
CA ALA A 164 -30.34 -1.73 14.00
C ALA A 164 -31.04 -1.35 12.68
N SER A 165 -30.38 -0.60 11.80
CA SER A 165 -30.86 -0.22 10.46
C SER A 165 -30.80 -1.35 9.43
N PHE A 166 -30.27 -2.52 9.77
CA PHE A 166 -30.20 -3.68 8.88
C PHE A 166 -31.49 -4.51 8.87
N PHE A 167 -32.29 -4.40 9.93
CA PHE A 167 -33.57 -5.11 10.13
C PHE A 167 -34.74 -4.15 9.93
#